data_AF-A0A1Q8A3T2-F1
#
_entry.id   AF-A0A1Q8A3T2-F1
#
_cell.length_a   1.000
_cell.length_b   1.000
_cell.length_c   1.000
_cell.angle_alpha   90.00
_cell.angle_beta   90.00
_cell.angle_gamma   90.00
#
_symmetry.space_group_name_H-M   'P 1'
#
loop_
_entity.id
_entity.type
_entity.pdbx_description
1 polymer ?
#
loop_
_entity_poly.entity_id
_entity_poly.type
_entity_poly.pdbx_seq_one_letter_code
_entity_poly.pdbx_strand_id
1 'polypeptide(L)'
;MEKNGRASRRINRFLANLPHLSLIGDFHSHTGWGDLKGVGNLSSQDIYDMAPENLYIIITANDKRRSSAWQYNGDGALSGTVDEYHFKIGGYYLDEFSRAKRSNIFCPYAIGFNAKESQQKILLRSASAHQRWLRSKA
;
A
#
# COMPACT_ATOMS: atom_id res chain seq x y z
N MET A 1 -10.47 6.22 19.13
CA MET A 1 -9.58 7.38 18.89
C MET A 1 -10.28 8.29 17.89
N GLU A 2 -10.48 9.57 18.22
CA GLU A 2 -11.09 10.54 17.32
C GLU A 2 -10.18 10.76 16.11
N LYS A 3 -10.64 10.40 14.90
CA LYS A 3 -10.11 10.97 13.65
C LYS A 3 -10.11 12.49 13.85
N ASN A 4 -8.95 13.13 13.86
CA ASN A 4 -8.85 14.58 14.03
C ASN A 4 -9.45 15.25 12.78
N GLY A 5 -10.78 15.33 12.70
CA GLY A 5 -11.52 15.68 11.49
C GLY A 5 -11.22 17.09 11.00
N ARG A 6 -10.58 17.92 11.83
CA ARG A 6 -10.07 19.23 11.42
C ARG A 6 -8.85 19.09 10.48
N ALA A 7 -7.94 18.15 10.71
CA ALA A 7 -6.81 17.89 9.82
C ALA A 7 -7.26 17.33 8.46
N SER A 8 -8.10 16.29 8.46
CA SER A 8 -8.66 15.73 7.22
C SER A 8 -9.47 16.76 6.43
N ARG A 9 -10.29 17.60 7.09
CA ARG A 9 -11.02 18.69 6.40
C ARG A 9 -10.10 19.73 5.77
N ARG A 10 -8.96 20.04 6.39
CA ARG A 10 -7.96 20.98 5.83
C ARG A 10 -7.31 20.41 4.57
N ILE A 11 -6.91 19.14 4.62
CA ILE A 11 -6.32 18.45 3.46
C ILE A 11 -7.34 18.34 2.32
N ASN A 12 -8.58 17.92 2.61
CA ASN A 12 -9.63 17.83 1.59
C ASN A 12 -9.91 19.19 0.92
N ARG A 13 -9.94 20.28 1.69
CA ARG A 13 -10.11 21.63 1.14
C ARG A 13 -8.93 22.07 0.28
N PHE A 14 -7.71 21.69 0.66
CA PHE A 14 -6.51 21.99 -0.13
C PHE A 14 -6.51 21.21 -1.45
N LEU A 15 -6.81 19.90 -1.41
CA LEU A 15 -6.85 19.04 -2.59
C LEU A 15 -7.97 19.43 -3.57
N ALA A 16 -9.11 19.92 -3.08
CA ALA A 16 -10.19 20.41 -3.94
C ALA A 16 -9.77 21.59 -4.85
N ASN A 17 -8.68 22.29 -4.52
CA ASN A 17 -8.14 23.39 -5.32
C ASN A 17 -7.02 22.96 -6.28
N LEU A 18 -6.66 21.67 -6.31
CA LEU A 18 -5.64 21.11 -7.21
C LEU A 18 -6.31 20.26 -8.27
N PRO A 19 -6.55 20.78 -9.49
CA PRO A 19 -7.43 20.17 -10.50
C PRO A 19 -6.96 18.82 -11.06
N HIS A 20 -5.80 18.32 -10.62
CA HIS A 20 -5.19 17.09 -11.14
C HIS A 20 -4.81 16.08 -10.06
N LEU A 21 -5.20 16.32 -8.79
CA LEU A 21 -4.86 15.44 -7.67
C LEU A 21 -6.12 14.86 -7.03
N SER A 22 -6.38 13.59 -7.29
CA SER A 22 -7.41 12.82 -6.58
C SER A 22 -6.82 12.20 -5.33
N LEU A 23 -7.49 12.37 -4.18
CA LEU A 23 -7.18 11.59 -2.99
C LEU A 23 -7.59 10.13 -3.26
N ILE A 24 -6.63 9.22 -3.27
CA ILE A 24 -6.87 7.79 -3.53
C ILE A 24 -6.77 6.92 -2.28
N GLY A 25 -6.52 7.50 -1.11
CA GLY A 25 -6.13 6.70 0.04
C GLY A 25 -5.45 7.44 1.19
N ASP A 26 -4.93 6.66 2.13
CA ASP A 26 -4.14 7.12 3.28
C ASP A 26 -2.93 6.20 3.56
N PHE A 27 -1.99 6.65 4.39
CA PHE A 27 -0.85 5.85 4.80
C PHE A 27 -0.47 6.11 6.26
N HIS A 28 0.03 5.07 6.92
CA HIS A 28 0.64 5.21 8.23
C HIS A 28 1.71 4.15 8.49
N SER A 29 2.46 4.33 9.57
CA SER A 29 3.55 3.44 9.94
C SER A 29 3.22 2.56 11.14
N HIS A 30 3.63 1.29 11.07
CA HIS A 30 3.73 0.40 12.23
C HIS A 30 5.20 0.31 12.62
N THR A 31 5.62 1.12 13.59
CA THR A 31 6.99 1.15 14.08
C THR A 31 7.17 0.15 15.22
N GLY A 32 8.37 -0.42 15.33
CA GLY A 32 8.74 -1.13 16.54
C GLY A 32 8.78 -0.23 17.77
N TRP A 33 8.67 -0.84 18.95
CA TRP A 33 8.87 -0.17 20.24
C TRP A 33 9.73 -1.07 21.13
N GLY A 34 10.94 -0.61 21.45
CA GLY A 34 11.93 -1.42 22.17
C GLY A 34 12.20 -2.73 21.42
N ASP A 35 12.06 -3.87 22.10
CA ASP A 35 12.29 -5.19 21.50
C ASP A 35 11.13 -5.68 20.61
N LEU A 36 9.99 -4.98 20.60
CA LEU A 36 8.83 -5.35 19.79
C LEU A 36 8.97 -4.81 18.38
N LYS A 37 8.94 -5.70 17.39
CA LYS A 37 8.94 -5.32 15.99
C LYS A 37 7.58 -4.80 15.53
N GLY A 38 7.60 -3.73 14.74
CA GLY A 38 6.46 -3.30 13.95
C GLY A 38 6.08 -4.39 12.94
N VAL A 39 4.79 -4.73 12.91
CA VAL A 39 4.25 -5.79 12.05
C VAL A 39 3.42 -5.16 10.94
N GLY A 40 3.59 -5.61 9.70
CA GLY A 40 2.97 -4.98 8.53
C GLY A 40 1.53 -5.40 8.27
N ASN A 41 0.92 -6.20 9.14
CA ASN A 41 -0.46 -6.66 9.04
C ASN A 41 -1.42 -5.58 9.56
N LEU A 42 -2.61 -5.49 8.98
CA LEU A 42 -3.66 -4.61 9.48
C LEU A 42 -4.07 -5.03 10.90
N SER A 43 -4.12 -4.05 11.79
CA SER A 43 -4.82 -4.15 13.07
C SER A 43 -6.34 -4.09 12.86
N SER A 44 -7.10 -4.44 13.90
CA SER A 44 -8.55 -4.27 13.88
C SER A 44 -8.97 -2.81 13.69
N GLN A 45 -8.18 -1.86 14.23
CA GLN A 45 -8.45 -0.44 14.06
C GLN A 45 -8.21 0.00 12.61
N ASP A 46 -7.14 -0.50 11.97
CA ASP A 46 -6.86 -0.19 10.56
C ASP A 46 -8.03 -0.63 9.68
N ILE A 47 -8.51 -1.87 9.86
CA ILE A 47 -9.66 -2.41 9.10
C ILE A 47 -10.91 -1.56 9.34
N TYR A 48 -11.18 -1.16 10.58
CA TYR A 48 -12.34 -0.34 10.93
C TYR A 48 -12.29 1.04 10.25
N ASP A 49 -11.11 1.61 10.07
CA ASP A 49 -10.91 2.92 9.47
C ASP A 49 -10.88 2.90 7.93
N MET A 50 -10.90 1.71 7.32
CA MET A 50 -10.94 1.56 5.87
C MET A 50 -12.28 1.98 5.28
N ALA A 51 -12.23 2.55 4.08
CA ALA A 51 -13.38 2.91 3.26
C ALA A 51 -13.26 2.26 1.87
N PRO A 52 -14.39 1.93 1.21
CA PRO A 52 -14.39 1.48 -0.18
C PRO A 52 -13.70 2.48 -1.11
N GLU A 53 -13.15 2.00 -2.22
CA GLU A 53 -12.41 2.81 -3.23
C GLU A 53 -11.13 3.51 -2.74
N ASN A 54 -10.75 3.35 -1.47
CA ASN A 54 -9.49 3.88 -0.93
C ASN A 54 -8.40 2.80 -0.88
N LEU A 55 -7.16 3.24 -1.14
CA LEU A 55 -5.93 2.49 -0.93
C LEU A 55 -5.30 2.87 0.41
N TYR A 56 -4.81 1.88 1.15
CA TYR A 56 -4.16 2.08 2.43
C TYR A 56 -2.73 1.53 2.37
N ILE A 57 -1.75 2.35 2.71
CA ILE A 57 -0.34 1.94 2.73
C ILE A 57 0.13 1.82 4.18
N ILE A 58 0.57 0.63 4.56
CA ILE A 58 1.20 0.37 5.85
C ILE A 58 2.71 0.25 5.64
N ILE A 59 3.46 1.07 6.36
CA ILE A 59 4.93 1.07 6.35
C ILE A 59 5.42 0.53 7.69
N THR A 60 6.11 -0.60 7.70
CA THR A 60 6.89 -0.99 8.88
C THR A 60 8.29 -0.44 8.79
N ALA A 61 8.78 0.09 9.91
CA ALA A 61 10.16 0.47 10.10
C ALA A 61 10.67 -0.24 11.36
N ASN A 62 11.69 -1.07 11.18
CA ASN A 62 12.32 -1.85 12.24
C ASN A 62 13.83 -1.73 12.10
N ASP A 63 14.58 -1.86 13.19
CA ASP A 63 16.04 -1.95 13.11
C ASP A 63 16.46 -3.10 12.19
N LYS A 64 17.43 -2.83 11.31
CA LYS A 64 17.94 -3.84 10.39
C LYS A 64 18.76 -4.86 11.17
N ARG A 65 18.52 -6.14 10.90
CA ARG A 65 19.44 -7.21 11.33
C ARG A 65 20.59 -7.42 10.34
N ARG A 66 20.36 -7.05 9.09
CA ARG A 66 21.30 -7.13 7.97
C ARG A 66 20.82 -6.18 6.88
N SER A 67 21.75 -5.68 6.06
CA SER A 67 21.40 -4.93 4.86
C SER A 67 20.73 -5.83 3.82
N SER A 68 19.74 -5.29 3.11
CA SER A 68 19.07 -5.96 1.99
C SER A 68 18.71 -4.96 0.91
N ALA A 69 19.03 -5.29 -0.33
CA ALA A 69 18.52 -4.55 -1.48
C ALA A 69 16.98 -4.54 -1.46
N TRP A 70 16.40 -3.49 -2.04
CA TRP A 70 14.96 -3.40 -2.21
C TRP A 70 14.47 -4.51 -3.14
N GLN A 71 13.36 -5.17 -2.77
CA GLN A 71 12.79 -6.29 -3.52
C GLN A 71 11.27 -6.38 -3.35
N TYR A 72 10.62 -6.94 -4.37
CA TYR A 72 9.21 -7.37 -4.27
C TYR A 72 9.12 -8.68 -3.49
N ASN A 73 8.16 -8.74 -2.57
CA ASN A 73 7.87 -9.92 -1.76
C ASN A 73 6.74 -10.75 -2.37
N GLY A 74 6.68 -12.04 -2.04
CA GLY A 74 5.63 -12.95 -2.53
C GLY A 74 4.22 -12.59 -2.04
N ASP A 75 4.11 -11.79 -0.98
CA ASP A 75 2.85 -11.26 -0.46
C ASP A 75 2.45 -9.90 -1.09
N GLY A 76 3.08 -9.50 -2.20
CA GLY A 76 2.78 -8.25 -2.90
C GLY A 76 3.35 -6.98 -2.25
N ALA A 77 4.06 -7.12 -1.12
CA ALA A 77 4.74 -6.01 -0.45
C ALA A 77 6.09 -5.68 -1.12
N LEU A 78 6.64 -4.53 -0.76
CA LEU A 78 7.98 -4.07 -1.13
C LEU A 78 8.81 -3.96 0.16
N SER A 79 10.05 -4.44 0.19
CA SER A 79 10.93 -4.26 1.36
C SER A 79 12.38 -4.07 0.98
N GLY A 80 13.12 -3.39 1.84
CA GLY A 80 14.55 -3.14 1.69
C GLY A 80 15.11 -2.43 2.93
N THR A 81 16.41 -2.18 2.94
CA THR A 81 17.05 -1.41 4.03
C THR A 81 17.47 -0.03 3.57
N VAL A 82 17.32 0.95 4.45
CA VAL A 82 17.88 2.29 4.34
C VAL A 82 18.49 2.63 5.70
N ASP A 83 19.76 3.03 5.71
CA ASP A 83 20.55 3.24 6.92
C ASP A 83 20.42 2.08 7.90
N GLU A 84 20.07 2.33 9.16
CA GLU A 84 19.94 1.34 10.22
C GLU A 84 18.59 0.62 10.25
N TYR A 85 17.71 0.87 9.27
CA TYR A 85 16.35 0.36 9.28
C TYR A 85 16.05 -0.58 8.11
N HIS A 86 15.26 -1.60 8.40
CA HIS A 86 14.57 -2.44 7.42
C HIS A 86 13.11 -1.98 7.30
N PHE A 87 12.74 -1.57 6.09
CA PHE A 87 11.39 -1.17 5.75
C PHE A 87 10.62 -2.29 5.06
N LYS A 88 9.34 -2.45 5.39
CA LYS A 88 8.38 -3.21 4.58
C LYS A 88 7.13 -2.39 4.34
N ILE A 89 6.75 -2.23 3.08
CA ILE A 89 5.63 -1.43 2.62
C ILE A 89 4.58 -2.38 2.05
N GLY A 90 3.35 -2.33 2.56
CA GLY A 90 2.24 -3.13 2.09
C GLY A 90 1.03 -2.27 1.74
N GLY A 91 0.40 -2.54 0.59
CA GLY A 91 -0.83 -1.89 0.16
C GLY A 91 -2.06 -2.71 0.53
N TYR A 92 -3.18 -2.05 0.83
CA TYR A 92 -4.44 -2.66 1.19
C TYR A 92 -5.64 -1.91 0.63
N TYR A 93 -6.75 -2.61 0.40
CA TYR A 93 -8.02 -2.03 -0.02
C TYR A 93 -9.18 -2.92 0.46
N LEU A 94 -10.40 -2.39 0.44
CA LEU A 94 -11.61 -3.20 0.65
C LEU A 94 -12.10 -3.75 -0.69
N ASP A 95 -12.34 -5.06 -0.75
CA ASP A 95 -13.02 -5.67 -1.91
C ASP A 95 -14.52 -5.33 -1.95
N GLU A 96 -15.21 -5.78 -3.00
CA GLU A 96 -16.65 -5.55 -3.20
C GLU A 96 -17.53 -6.13 -2.07
N PHE A 97 -16.97 -7.00 -1.21
CA PHE A 97 -17.63 -7.57 -0.04
C PHE A 97 -17.17 -6.92 1.27
N SER A 98 -16.53 -5.75 1.20
CA SER A 98 -15.97 -5.03 2.35
C SER A 98 -14.94 -5.83 3.15
N ARG A 99 -14.20 -6.74 2.49
CA ARG A 99 -13.12 -7.49 3.12
C ARG A 99 -11.79 -6.85 2.78
N ALA A 100 -10.95 -6.67 3.79
CA ALA A 100 -9.59 -6.16 3.58
C ALA A 100 -8.77 -7.15 2.74
N LYS A 101 -8.17 -6.65 1.66
CA LYS A 101 -7.32 -7.40 0.74
C LYS A 101 -5.98 -6.70 0.56
N ARG A 102 -4.98 -7.49 0.19
CA ARG A 102 -3.63 -7.03 -0.15
C ARG A 102 -3.60 -6.49 -1.58
N SER A 103 -3.03 -5.30 -1.76
CA SER A 103 -2.67 -4.78 -3.08
C SER A 103 -1.19 -5.02 -3.38
N ASN A 104 -0.87 -5.23 -4.65
CA ASN A 104 0.52 -5.33 -5.11
C ASN A 104 1.12 -3.93 -5.20
N ILE A 105 2.26 -3.72 -4.56
CA ILE A 105 3.06 -2.50 -4.75
C ILE A 105 4.02 -2.72 -5.90
N PHE A 106 3.93 -1.85 -6.91
CA PHE A 106 4.88 -1.77 -8.00
C PHE A 106 5.61 -0.43 -7.93
N CYS A 107 6.92 -0.47 -7.66
CA CYS A 107 7.76 0.72 -7.54
C CYS A 107 9.10 0.49 -8.24
N PRO A 108 9.18 0.73 -9.56
CA PRO A 108 10.41 0.55 -10.33
C PRO A 108 11.58 1.41 -9.82
N TYR A 109 11.29 2.57 -9.25
CA TYR A 109 12.30 3.46 -8.69
C TYR A 109 13.02 2.86 -7.48
N ALA A 110 12.32 2.08 -6.66
CA ALA A 110 12.92 1.44 -5.49
C ALA A 110 13.78 0.23 -5.87
N ILE A 111 13.36 -0.55 -6.88
CA ILE A 111 14.03 -1.80 -7.29
C ILE A 111 15.09 -1.56 -8.38
N GLY A 112 15.01 -0.43 -9.08
CA GLY A 112 15.68 -0.20 -10.36
C GLY A 112 14.83 -0.68 -11.54
N PHE A 113 14.97 -0.02 -12.69
CA PHE A 113 14.20 -0.27 -13.92
C PHE A 113 14.40 -1.68 -14.53
N ASN A 114 15.32 -2.49 -13.99
CA ASN A 114 15.59 -3.88 -14.40
C ASN A 114 14.80 -4.93 -13.59
N ALA A 115 13.82 -4.54 -12.78
CA ALA A 115 12.93 -5.47 -12.10
C ALA A 115 12.13 -6.27 -13.15
N LYS A 116 12.53 -7.53 -13.36
CA LYS A 116 12.11 -8.43 -14.46
C LYS A 116 10.66 -8.20 -14.95
N GLU A 117 10.51 -8.07 -16.28
CA GLU A 117 9.27 -8.03 -17.08
C GLU A 117 8.14 -9.00 -16.66
N SER A 118 8.43 -10.04 -15.89
CA SER A 118 7.49 -11.08 -15.51
C SER A 118 6.30 -10.56 -14.72
N GLN A 119 6.47 -9.53 -13.87
CA GLN A 119 5.38 -8.96 -13.08
C GLN A 119 4.51 -7.98 -13.87
N GLN A 120 5.09 -7.22 -14.80
CA GLN A 120 4.30 -6.39 -15.73
C GLN A 120 3.40 -7.25 -16.62
N LYS A 121 3.88 -8.42 -17.08
CA LYS A 121 3.06 -9.40 -17.81
C LYS A 121 1.92 -9.95 -16.96
N ILE A 122 2.11 -10.14 -15.65
CA ILE A 122 1.04 -10.57 -14.72
C ILE A 122 -0.01 -9.47 -14.54
N LEU A 123 0.42 -8.22 -14.32
CA LEU A 123 -0.47 -7.07 -14.14
C LEU A 123 -1.30 -6.76 -15.40
N LEU A 124 -0.65 -6.84 -16.58
CA LEU A 124 -1.32 -6.67 -17.87
C LEU A 124 -2.32 -7.81 -18.16
N ARG A 125 -1.99 -9.04 -17.73
CA ARG A 125 -2.91 -10.19 -17.86
C ARG A 125 -4.14 -10.04 -16.96
N SER A 126 -4.00 -9.63 -15.71
CA SER A 126 -5.14 -9.42 -14.81
C SER A 126 -6.05 -8.26 -15.25
N ALA A 127 -5.47 -7.15 -15.74
CA ALA A 127 -6.25 -6.05 -16.32
C ALA A 127 -7.05 -6.49 -17.56
N SER A 128 -6.44 -7.28 -18.45
CA SER A 128 -7.12 -7.82 -19.64
C SER A 128 -8.21 -8.86 -19.30
N ALA A 129 -8.08 -9.57 -18.18
CA ALA A 129 -9.06 -10.54 -17.71
C ALA A 129 -10.29 -9.82 -17.12
N HIS A 130 -10.08 -8.75 -16.37
CA HIS A 130 -11.14 -7.90 -15.84
C HIS A 130 -11.97 -7.24 -16.96
N GLN A 131 -11.31 -6.69 -17.99
CA GLN A 131 -12.00 -6.13 -19.15
C GLN A 131 -12.81 -7.17 -19.94
N ARG A 132 -12.30 -8.40 -20.08
CA ARG A 132 -13.02 -9.51 -20.73
C ARG A 132 -14.24 -9.95 -19.93
N TRP A 133 -14.12 -10.02 -18.61
CA TRP A 133 -15.24 -10.36 -17.73
C TRP A 133 -16.36 -9.32 -17.78
N LEU A 134 -16.02 -8.03 -17.75
CA LEU A 134 -16.99 -6.94 -17.90
C LEU A 134 -17.72 -7.00 -19.25
N ARG A 135 -17.01 -7.33 -20.35
CA ARG A 135 -17.62 -7.51 -21.68
C ARG A 135 -18.49 -8.75 -21.82
N SER A 136 -18.30 -9.78 -20.99
CA SER A 136 -19.13 -11.00 -21.00
C SER A 136 -20.45 -10.85 -20.24
N LYS A 137 -20.61 -9.74 -19.51
CA LYS A 137 -21.80 -9.41 -18.72
C LYS A 137 -22.66 -8.30 -19.33
N ALA A 138 -22.24 -7.72 -20.46
CA ALA A 138 -22.98 -6.76 -21.27
C ALA A 138 -23.60 -7.46 -22.47
#